data_AF-A0A3E0N2F5-F1
#
_entry.id   AF-A0A3E0N2F5-F1
#
_cell.length_a   1.000
_cell.length_b   1.000
_cell.length_c   1.000
_cell.angle_alpha   90.00
_cell.angle_beta   90.00
_cell.angle_gamma   90.00
#
_symmetry.space_group_name_H-M   'P 1'
#
loop_
_entity.id
_entity.type
_entity.pdbx_description
1 polymer ?
#
loop_
_entity_poly.entity_id
_entity_poly.type
_entity_poly.pdbx_seq_one_letter_code
_entity_poly.pdbx_strand_id
1 'polypeptide(L)'
;MFHFGTNLRRLMAREGLTLEEVVQRSGLDQRTVKSILSQTSTPRARTLHRLAAGLGCSPDEFFQDPASLAHRLFDRETNPHIEQAIAEHPDWFANWTEPDFDELYSRFGTGGALAAESISQVVETMNRNRIVHRRVALILESGEAEFLVELVQLLYHRIAVESDNGTPG
;
A
#
# COMPACT_ATOMS: atom_id res chain seq x y z
N MET A 1 -7.81 18.65 3.82
CA MET A 1 -7.91 19.29 2.48
C MET A 1 -7.45 18.25 1.46
N PHE A 2 -8.17 17.99 0.38
CA PHE A 2 -7.76 16.94 -0.56
C PHE A 2 -6.78 17.49 -1.61
N HIS A 3 -5.66 16.79 -1.85
CA HIS A 3 -4.56 17.25 -2.69
C HIS A 3 -4.52 16.55 -4.06
N PHE A 4 -5.67 16.47 -4.74
CA PHE A 4 -5.83 15.70 -5.99
C PHE A 4 -4.80 16.03 -7.08
N GLY A 5 -4.51 17.31 -7.31
CA GLY A 5 -3.50 17.72 -8.29
C GLY A 5 -2.07 17.32 -7.91
N THR A 6 -1.76 17.25 -6.61
CA THR A 6 -0.45 16.80 -6.12
C THR A 6 -0.33 15.29 -6.31
N ASN A 7 -1.36 14.53 -5.93
CA ASN A 7 -1.40 13.08 -6.11
C ASN A 7 -1.38 12.68 -7.59
N LEU A 8 -2.04 13.43 -8.47
CA LEU A 8 -1.96 13.20 -9.91
C LEU A 8 -0.55 13.42 -10.46
N ARG A 9 0.15 14.50 -10.05
CA ARG A 9 1.55 14.71 -10.45
C ARG A 9 2.48 13.60 -9.95
N ARG A 10 2.27 13.13 -8.72
CA ARG A 10 3.02 12.01 -8.15
C ARG A 10 2.83 10.74 -8.99
N LEU A 11 1.59 10.40 -9.33
CA LEU A 11 1.28 9.23 -10.17
C LEU A 11 1.86 9.38 -11.58
N MET A 12 1.81 10.58 -12.17
CA MET A 12 2.45 10.86 -13.45
C MET A 12 3.98 10.65 -13.39
N ALA A 13 4.63 11.11 -12.34
CA ALA A 13 6.07 10.94 -12.16
C ALA A 13 6.45 9.46 -11.96
N ARG A 14 5.70 8.72 -11.13
CA ARG A 14 5.94 7.28 -10.88
C ARG A 14 5.85 6.46 -12.17
N GLU A 15 4.87 6.74 -13.01
CA GLU A 15 4.62 6.00 -14.25
C GLU A 15 5.31 6.60 -15.49
N GLY A 16 6.07 7.70 -15.32
CA GLY A 16 6.77 8.40 -16.41
C GLY A 16 5.84 9.03 -17.46
N LEU A 17 4.65 9.48 -17.07
CA LEU A 17 3.59 9.94 -17.98
C LEU A 17 3.54 11.46 -18.17
N THR A 18 3.32 11.88 -19.40
CA THR A 18 3.02 13.26 -19.79
C THR A 18 1.53 13.58 -19.64
N LEU A 19 1.18 14.87 -19.66
CA LEU A 19 -0.22 15.32 -19.62
C LEU A 19 -1.04 14.75 -20.78
N GLU A 20 -0.46 14.69 -21.98
CA GLU A 20 -1.14 14.17 -23.18
C GLU A 20 -1.44 12.68 -23.05
N GLU A 21 -0.50 11.90 -22.51
CA GLU A 21 -0.71 10.47 -22.25
C GLU A 21 -1.77 10.23 -21.17
N VAL A 22 -1.81 11.04 -20.11
CA VAL A 22 -2.87 10.95 -19.09
C VAL A 22 -4.25 11.25 -19.71
N VAL A 23 -4.33 12.28 -20.56
CA VAL A 23 -5.56 12.63 -21.29
C VAL A 23 -5.99 11.47 -22.18
N GLN A 24 -5.06 10.90 -22.96
CA GLN A 24 -5.33 9.80 -23.85
C GLN A 24 -5.78 8.54 -23.10
N ARG A 25 -5.06 8.14 -22.05
CA ARG A 25 -5.33 6.90 -21.30
C ARG A 25 -6.58 6.99 -20.43
N SER A 26 -6.89 8.15 -19.85
CA SER A 26 -8.12 8.35 -19.07
C SER A 26 -9.34 8.67 -19.94
N GLY A 27 -9.11 9.09 -21.18
CA GLY A 27 -10.09 9.62 -22.13
C GLY A 27 -10.77 10.93 -21.65
N LEU A 28 -10.20 11.60 -20.65
CA LEU A 28 -10.73 12.86 -20.13
C LEU A 28 -10.28 14.02 -21.01
N ASP A 29 -11.07 15.10 -21.03
CA ASP A 29 -10.68 16.31 -21.74
C ASP A 29 -9.46 16.99 -21.08
N GLN A 30 -8.55 17.55 -21.90
CA GLN A 30 -7.32 18.18 -21.42
C GLN A 30 -7.58 19.33 -20.44
N ARG A 31 -8.67 20.09 -20.60
CA ARG A 31 -9.07 21.14 -19.65
C ARG A 31 -9.43 20.56 -18.28
N THR A 32 -10.06 19.39 -18.26
CA THR A 32 -10.43 18.69 -17.03
C THR A 32 -9.17 18.25 -16.28
N VAL A 33 -8.22 17.61 -16.96
CA VAL A 33 -6.97 17.16 -16.34
C VAL A 33 -6.14 18.35 -15.87
N LYS A 34 -6.05 19.43 -16.66
CA LYS A 34 -5.40 20.69 -16.24
C LYS A 34 -6.03 21.31 -15.00
N SER A 35 -7.37 21.34 -14.91
CA SER A 35 -8.06 21.90 -13.75
C SER A 35 -7.78 21.11 -12.46
N ILE A 36 -7.68 19.78 -12.57
CA ILE A 36 -7.32 18.90 -11.44
C ILE A 36 -5.86 19.16 -11.03
N LEU A 37 -4.93 19.22 -11.98
CA LEU A 37 -3.52 19.53 -11.72
C LEU A 37 -3.35 20.89 -11.05
N SER A 38 -4.08 21.92 -11.49
CA SER A 38 -4.08 23.24 -10.88
C SER A 38 -4.86 23.33 -9.57
N GLN A 39 -5.51 22.25 -9.12
CA GLN A 39 -6.35 22.20 -7.92
C GLN A 39 -7.47 23.26 -7.90
N THR A 40 -7.92 23.68 -9.09
CA THR A 40 -8.96 24.71 -9.24
C THR A 40 -10.36 24.13 -9.20
N SER A 41 -10.49 22.81 -9.24
CA SER A 41 -11.77 22.10 -9.09
C SER A 41 -11.60 20.82 -8.29
N THR A 42 -12.69 20.44 -7.61
CA THR A 42 -12.80 19.13 -6.96
C THR A 42 -13.34 18.13 -7.99
N PRO A 43 -12.55 17.12 -8.40
CA PRO A 43 -13.00 16.12 -9.36
C PRO A 43 -14.13 15.27 -8.78
N ARG A 44 -15.09 14.90 -9.63
CA ARG A 44 -16.14 13.95 -9.28
C ARG A 44 -15.57 12.53 -9.17
N ALA A 45 -16.21 11.67 -8.39
CA ALA A 45 -15.82 10.26 -8.25
C ALA A 45 -15.62 9.55 -9.60
N ARG A 46 -16.54 9.75 -10.56
CA ARG A 46 -16.42 9.22 -11.93
C ARG A 46 -15.15 9.69 -12.65
N THR A 47 -14.71 10.92 -12.42
CA THR A 47 -13.48 11.46 -13.01
C THR A 47 -12.25 10.80 -12.40
N LEU A 48 -12.25 10.58 -11.08
CA LEU A 48 -11.18 9.88 -10.38
C LEU A 48 -11.05 8.42 -10.83
N HIS A 49 -12.18 7.70 -10.99
CA HIS A 49 -12.15 6.33 -11.51
C HIS A 49 -11.57 6.24 -12.92
N ARG A 50 -11.87 7.21 -13.79
CA ARG A 50 -11.31 7.25 -15.15
C ARG A 50 -9.82 7.55 -15.17
N LEU A 51 -9.35 8.43 -14.29
CA LEU A 51 -7.93 8.67 -14.10
C LEU A 51 -7.24 7.41 -13.59
N ALA A 52 -7.77 6.80 -12.53
CA ALA A 52 -7.23 5.59 -11.93
C ALA A 52 -7.13 4.44 -12.94
N ALA A 53 -8.18 4.20 -13.73
CA ALA A 53 -8.18 3.21 -14.79
C ALA A 53 -7.14 3.50 -15.88
N GLY A 54 -7.01 4.76 -16.31
CA GLY A 54 -6.00 5.16 -17.31
C GLY A 54 -4.56 5.10 -16.80
N LEU A 55 -4.37 5.24 -15.49
CA LEU A 55 -3.07 5.19 -14.81
C LEU A 55 -2.74 3.78 -14.27
N GLY A 56 -3.65 2.82 -14.37
CA GLY A 56 -3.45 1.45 -13.87
C GLY A 56 -3.37 1.37 -12.34
N CYS A 57 -4.02 2.28 -11.60
CA CYS A 57 -3.95 2.33 -10.14
C CYS A 57 -5.34 2.30 -9.48
N SER A 58 -5.38 2.15 -8.14
CA SER A 58 -6.62 2.29 -7.37
C SER A 58 -7.04 3.77 -7.27
N PRO A 59 -8.33 4.11 -7.33
CA PRO A 59 -8.84 5.46 -7.03
C PRO A 59 -8.39 6.01 -5.67
N ASP A 60 -8.10 5.14 -4.70
CA ASP A 60 -7.67 5.51 -3.35
C ASP A 60 -6.33 6.28 -3.35
N GLU A 61 -5.50 6.08 -4.38
CA GLU A 61 -4.23 6.79 -4.58
C GLU A 61 -4.41 8.31 -4.70
N PHE A 62 -5.61 8.77 -5.08
CA PHE A 62 -5.92 10.19 -5.19
C PHE A 62 -6.27 10.84 -3.85
N PHE A 63 -6.51 10.05 -2.81
CA PHE A 63 -6.92 10.52 -1.49
C PHE A 63 -5.77 10.56 -0.47
N GLN A 64 -4.56 10.14 -0.86
CA GLN A 64 -3.42 10.17 0.03
C GLN A 64 -3.03 11.60 0.40
N ASP A 65 -2.68 11.81 1.67
CA ASP A 65 -2.18 13.09 2.16
C ASP A 65 -0.70 13.25 1.76
N PRO A 66 -0.32 14.29 0.99
CA PRO A 66 1.07 14.58 0.68
C PRO A 66 1.96 14.75 1.91
N ALA A 67 1.44 15.23 3.04
CA ALA A 67 2.23 15.35 4.26
C ALA A 67 2.59 13.97 4.84
N SER A 68 1.65 13.03 4.86
CA SER A 68 1.90 11.64 5.25
C SER A 68 2.80 10.90 4.26
N LEU A 69 2.74 11.27 2.98
CA LEU A 69 3.66 10.75 1.95
C LEU A 69 5.07 11.31 2.09
N ALA A 70 5.20 12.60 2.36
CA ALA A 70 6.49 13.22 2.62
C ALA A 70 7.13 12.60 3.86
N HIS A 71 6.36 12.38 4.93
CA HIS A 71 6.83 11.66 6.11
C HIS A 71 7.32 10.25 5.78
N ARG A 72 6.59 9.49 4.95
CA ARG A 72 7.03 8.17 4.45
C ARG A 72 8.32 8.23 3.62
N LEU A 73 8.50 9.24 2.79
CA LEU A 73 9.74 9.43 2.01
C LEU A 73 10.92 9.81 2.92
N PHE A 74 10.68 10.65 3.94
CA PHE A 74 11.69 10.96 4.96
C PHE A 74 12.07 9.72 5.79
N ASP A 75 11.12 8.85 6.14
CA ASP A 75 11.41 7.60 6.85
C ASP A 75 12.29 6.65 6.03
N ARG A 76 12.08 6.60 4.71
CA ARG A 76 12.95 5.86 3.77
C ARG A 76 14.37 6.41 3.74
N GLU A 77 14.50 7.74 3.74
CA GLU A 77 15.79 8.44 3.69
C GLU A 77 16.55 8.37 5.03
N THR A 78 15.85 8.12 6.16
CA THR A 78 16.43 8.16 7.52
C THR A 78 16.84 6.78 8.04
N ASN A 79 16.52 5.68 7.35
CA ASN A 79 16.85 4.33 7.82
C ASN A 79 17.86 3.61 6.89
N PRO A 80 19.17 3.95 6.96
CA PRO A 80 20.19 3.35 6.11
C PRO A 80 20.34 1.84 6.31
N HIS A 81 19.84 1.29 7.41
CA HIS A 81 19.93 -0.14 7.69
C HIS A 81 18.99 -0.98 6.80
N ILE A 82 17.84 -0.44 6.39
CA ILE A 82 16.94 -1.13 5.46
C ILE A 82 17.58 -1.17 4.06
N GLU A 83 18.12 -0.05 3.58
CA GLU A 83 18.85 0.01 2.31
C GLU A 83 20.06 -0.92 2.29
N GLN A 84 20.82 -0.97 3.39
CA GLN A 84 21.93 -1.89 3.54
C GLN A 84 21.47 -3.36 3.49
N ALA A 85 20.37 -3.71 4.17
CA ALA A 85 19.82 -5.06 4.13
C ALA A 85 19.32 -5.45 2.73
N ILE A 86 18.73 -4.50 1.98
CA ILE A 86 18.32 -4.73 0.58
C ILE A 86 19.55 -5.01 -0.30
N ALA A 87 20.65 -4.28 -0.09
CA ALA A 87 21.89 -4.47 -0.83
C ALA A 87 22.61 -5.78 -0.48
N GLU A 88 22.65 -6.16 0.81
CA GLU A 88 23.35 -7.36 1.30
C GLU A 88 22.55 -8.65 1.07
N HIS A 89 21.22 -8.58 1.14
CA HIS A 89 20.33 -9.75 1.07
C HIS A 89 19.11 -9.51 0.16
N PRO A 90 19.30 -9.29 -1.15
CA PRO A 90 18.19 -9.03 -2.08
C PRO A 90 17.18 -10.19 -2.13
N ASP A 91 17.63 -11.42 -1.89
CA ASP A 91 16.78 -12.62 -1.89
C ASP A 91 15.68 -12.59 -0.82
N TRP A 92 15.89 -11.89 0.31
CA TRP A 92 14.88 -11.76 1.36
C TRP A 92 13.67 -10.95 0.90
N PHE A 93 13.88 -10.04 -0.04
CA PHE A 93 12.87 -9.15 -0.60
C PHE A 93 12.37 -9.64 -1.95
N ALA A 94 12.66 -10.89 -2.32
CA ALA A 94 12.21 -11.47 -3.56
C ALA A 94 10.68 -11.39 -3.69
N ASN A 95 10.20 -10.82 -4.79
CA ASN A 95 8.78 -10.56 -5.08
C ASN A 95 8.11 -9.53 -4.17
N TRP A 96 8.85 -8.66 -3.48
CA TRP A 96 8.27 -7.52 -2.77
C TRP A 96 7.84 -6.41 -3.72
N THR A 97 6.80 -5.69 -3.34
CA THR A 97 6.19 -4.56 -4.06
C THR A 97 6.36 -3.28 -3.25
N GLU A 98 6.14 -2.10 -3.86
CA GLU A 98 6.21 -0.82 -3.14
C GLU A 98 5.39 -0.78 -1.83
N PRO A 99 4.15 -1.33 -1.78
CA PRO A 99 3.41 -1.47 -0.53
C PRO A 99 4.09 -2.31 0.55
N ASP A 100 4.79 -3.39 0.16
CA ASP A 100 5.52 -4.24 1.11
C ASP A 100 6.69 -3.44 1.73
N PHE A 101 7.39 -2.65 0.92
CA PHE A 101 8.42 -1.76 1.42
C PHE A 101 7.83 -0.65 2.30
N ASP A 102 6.73 -0.01 1.89
CA ASP A 102 6.00 0.99 2.72
C ASP A 102 5.67 0.42 4.11
N GLU A 103 5.18 -0.81 4.18
CA GLU A 103 4.90 -1.48 5.46
C GLU A 103 6.16 -1.69 6.29
N LEU A 104 7.26 -2.14 5.65
CA LEU A 104 8.54 -2.29 6.32
C LEU A 104 9.02 -0.95 6.89
N TYR A 105 9.11 0.12 6.08
CA TYR A 105 9.53 1.43 6.56
C TYR A 105 8.61 1.98 7.66
N SER A 106 7.29 1.76 7.57
CA SER A 106 6.32 2.18 8.59
C SER A 106 6.52 1.47 9.94
N ARG A 107 6.91 0.19 9.95
CA ARG A 107 7.17 -0.55 11.19
C ARG A 107 8.45 -0.07 11.89
N PHE A 108 9.36 0.57 11.16
CA PHE A 108 10.63 1.07 11.69
C PHE A 108 10.67 2.60 11.92
N GLY A 109 9.64 3.36 11.51
CA GLY A 109 9.60 4.83 11.57
C GLY A 109 9.28 5.45 12.94
N THR A 110 8.71 4.71 13.90
CA THR A 110 8.25 5.26 15.19
C THR A 110 9.01 4.71 16.39
N GLY A 111 10.32 4.93 16.41
CA GLY A 111 11.10 4.92 17.64
C GLY A 111 11.76 3.59 18.00
N GLY A 112 13.08 3.66 18.09
CA GLY A 112 13.84 2.88 19.06
C GLY A 112 14.48 1.61 18.53
N ALA A 113 15.70 1.79 18.00
CA ALA A 113 16.83 0.86 18.05
C ALA A 113 16.52 -0.61 17.78
N LEU A 114 16.74 -1.08 16.55
CA LEU A 114 16.91 -2.49 16.33
C LEU A 114 18.02 -2.77 15.31
N ALA A 115 19.01 -3.54 15.76
CA ALA A 115 20.19 -3.99 15.02
C ALA A 115 19.79 -4.85 13.80
N ALA A 116 20.73 -5.11 12.89
CA ALA A 116 20.50 -5.92 11.67
C ALA A 116 19.76 -7.26 11.92
N GLU A 117 19.93 -7.88 13.09
CA GLU A 117 19.13 -9.06 13.51
C GLU A 117 17.61 -8.84 13.46
N SER A 118 17.09 -7.63 13.71
CA SER A 118 15.65 -7.38 13.69
C SER A 118 15.05 -7.24 12.30
N ILE A 119 15.81 -6.71 11.33
CA ILE A 119 15.31 -6.55 9.96
C ILE A 119 15.03 -7.93 9.38
N SER A 120 15.95 -8.87 9.58
CA SER A 120 15.77 -10.26 9.16
C SER A 120 14.49 -10.90 9.73
N GLN A 121 14.23 -10.70 11.03
CA GLN A 121 13.05 -11.25 11.70
C GLN A 121 11.73 -10.62 11.23
N VAL A 122 11.75 -9.30 10.99
CA VAL A 122 10.58 -8.59 10.45
C VAL A 122 10.31 -9.05 9.02
N VAL A 123 11.34 -9.12 8.19
CA VAL A 123 11.23 -9.58 6.80
C VAL A 123 10.77 -11.04 6.72
N GLU A 124 11.29 -11.92 7.57
CA GLU A 124 10.84 -13.31 7.68
C GLU A 124 9.36 -13.39 8.06
N THR A 125 8.94 -12.60 9.05
CA THR A 125 7.54 -12.54 9.48
C THR A 125 6.63 -12.06 8.35
N MET A 126 7.04 -11.01 7.63
CA MET A 126 6.29 -10.47 6.49
C MET A 126 6.20 -11.52 5.37
N ASN A 127 7.30 -12.17 5.02
CA ASN A 127 7.32 -13.23 4.01
C ASN A 127 6.41 -14.41 4.38
N ARG A 128 6.46 -14.86 5.64
CA ARG A 128 5.57 -15.91 6.14
C ARG A 128 4.11 -15.54 5.98
N ASN A 129 3.73 -14.32 6.39
CA ASN A 129 2.35 -13.85 6.24
C ASN A 129 1.92 -13.81 4.76
N ARG A 130 2.78 -13.29 3.87
CA ARG A 130 2.52 -13.23 2.43
C ARG A 130 2.30 -14.61 1.82
N ILE A 131 3.12 -15.61 2.21
CA ILE A 131 2.96 -17.00 1.78
C ILE A 131 1.61 -17.55 2.24
N VAL A 132 1.22 -17.30 3.49
CA VAL A 132 -0.07 -17.74 4.03
C VAL A 132 -1.23 -17.08 3.27
N HIS A 133 -1.20 -15.76 3.07
CA HIS A 133 -2.22 -15.04 2.31
C HIS A 133 -2.36 -15.55 0.88
N ARG A 134 -1.24 -15.82 0.19
CA ARG A 134 -1.26 -16.39 -1.16
C ARG A 134 -1.87 -17.79 -1.18
N ARG A 135 -1.51 -18.65 -0.21
CA ARG A 135 -2.10 -20.00 -0.09
C ARG A 135 -3.60 -19.93 0.21
N VAL A 136 -4.02 -19.03 1.10
CA VAL A 136 -5.43 -18.76 1.39
C VAL A 136 -6.17 -18.35 0.12
N ALA A 137 -5.63 -17.40 -0.65
CA ALA A 137 -6.24 -16.97 -1.91
C ALA A 137 -6.42 -18.14 -2.89
N LEU A 138 -5.38 -18.98 -3.07
CA LEU A 138 -5.45 -20.18 -3.90
C LEU A 138 -6.49 -21.19 -3.40
N ILE A 139 -6.61 -21.38 -2.08
CA ILE A 139 -7.61 -22.29 -1.50
C ILE A 139 -9.03 -21.75 -1.71
N LEU A 140 -9.23 -20.43 -1.60
CA LEU A 140 -10.54 -19.80 -1.85
C LEU A 140 -10.97 -19.92 -3.32
N GLU A 141 -10.04 -20.06 -4.25
CA GLU A 141 -10.31 -20.35 -5.66
C GLU A 141 -10.51 -21.85 -5.96
N SER A 142 -10.36 -22.71 -4.95
CA SER A 142 -10.48 -24.17 -5.06
C SER A 142 -11.80 -24.70 -4.50
N GLY A 143 -12.05 -26.01 -4.65
CA GLY A 143 -13.21 -26.67 -4.04
C GLY A 143 -13.21 -26.72 -2.51
N GLU A 144 -12.09 -26.37 -1.86
CA GLU A 144 -11.91 -26.38 -0.40
C GLU A 144 -12.25 -25.04 0.27
N ALA A 145 -12.80 -24.09 -0.49
CA ALA A 145 -13.04 -22.72 -0.02
C ALA A 145 -14.01 -22.66 1.18
N GLU A 146 -15.10 -23.42 1.15
CA GLU A 146 -16.12 -23.43 2.21
C GLU A 146 -15.51 -23.89 3.55
N PHE A 147 -14.70 -24.94 3.53
CA PHE A 147 -14.02 -25.45 4.72
C PHE A 147 -13.04 -24.42 5.31
N LEU A 148 -12.26 -23.73 4.47
CA LEU A 148 -11.36 -22.68 4.94
C LEU A 148 -12.12 -21.52 5.60
N VAL A 149 -13.25 -21.11 5.03
CA VAL A 149 -14.09 -20.05 5.59
C VAL A 149 -14.62 -20.45 6.97
N GLU A 150 -15.13 -21.66 7.13
CA GLU A 150 -15.59 -22.18 8.43
C GLU A 150 -14.48 -22.20 9.48
N LEU A 151 -13.29 -22.66 9.10
CA LEU A 151 -12.12 -22.70 9.98
C LEU A 151 -11.72 -21.29 10.44
N VAL A 152 -11.66 -20.32 9.52
CA VAL A 152 -11.33 -18.93 9.84
C VAL A 152 -12.39 -18.31 10.75
N GLN A 153 -13.69 -18.57 10.51
CA GLN A 153 -14.77 -18.09 11.36
C GLN A 153 -14.67 -18.65 12.79
N LEU A 154 -14.35 -19.94 12.93
CA LEU A 154 -14.14 -20.58 14.23
C LEU A 154 -12.97 -19.94 14.99
N LEU A 155 -11.83 -19.78 14.32
CA LEU A 155 -10.64 -19.16 14.91
C LEU A 155 -10.90 -17.69 15.30
N TYR A 156 -11.58 -16.94 14.43
CA TYR A 156 -11.96 -15.56 14.71
C TYR A 156 -12.87 -15.47 15.93
N HIS A 157 -13.90 -16.32 16.02
CA HIS A 157 -14.81 -16.34 17.16
C HIS A 157 -14.08 -16.63 18.47
N ARG A 158 -13.13 -17.57 18.47
CA ARG A 158 -12.30 -17.87 19.66
C ARG A 158 -11.51 -16.66 20.14
N ILE A 159 -10.84 -15.95 19.24
CA ILE A 159 -10.01 -14.78 19.57
C ILE A 159 -10.89 -13.60 20.02
N ALA A 160 -12.03 -13.38 19.35
CA ALA A 160 -12.96 -12.30 19.68
C ALA A 160 -13.60 -12.51 21.06
N VAL A 161 -13.98 -13.76 21.42
CA VAL A 161 -14.55 -14.10 22.73
C VAL A 161 -13.49 -14.03 23.85
N GLU A 162 -12.23 -14.38 23.58
CA GLU A 162 -11.14 -14.18 24.54
C GLU A 162 -10.85 -12.69 24.80
N SER A 163 -11.03 -11.83 23.79
CA SER A 163 -10.83 -10.37 23.92
C SER A 163 -11.96 -9.68 24.72
N ASP A 164 -13.18 -10.23 24.69
CA ASP A 164 -14.35 -9.70 25.40
C ASP A 164 -14.41 -10.13 26.88
N ASN A 165 -13.74 -11.24 27.23
CA ASN A 165 -13.62 -11.73 28.61
C ASN A 165 -12.49 -11.05 29.42
N GLY A 166 -11.82 -10.03 28.86
CA GLY A 166 -10.68 -9.34 29.44
C GLY A 166 -10.99 -8.21 30.43
N THR A 167 -12.26 -7.95 30.77
CA THR A 167 -12.59 -7.02 31.88
C THR A 167 -13.57 -7.65 32.87
N PRO A 168 -13.05 -8.09 34.02
CA PRO A 168 -13.76 -7.96 35.28
C PRO A 168 -12.93 -7.14 36.26
N GLY A 169 -13.46 -5.97 36.65
CA GLY A 169 -13.20 -5.30 37.93
C GLY A 169 -11.84 -4.62 38.10
#